data_AF-A0A402AIK4-F1
#
_entry.id   AF-A0A402AIK4-F1
#
_cell.length_a   1.000
_cell.length_b   1.000
_cell.length_c   1.000
_cell.angle_alpha   90.00
_cell.angle_beta   90.00
_cell.angle_gamma   90.00
#
_symmetry.space_group_name_H-M   'P 1'
#
loop_
_entity.id
_entity.type
_entity.pdbx_description
1 polymer ?
#
loop_
_entity_poly.entity_id
_entity_poly.type
_entity_poly.pdbx_seq_one_letter_code
_entity_poly.pdbx_strand_id
1 'polypeptide(L)'
;MAIEIEPALQARLQQHGITEFDEVALRQTLERYTTTYTLIKLAEWPARRWKCHYRLMMRESMYDAQTVSEAYAMGLLALLQAPVEKQDTH
;
A
#
# COMPACT_ATOMS: atom_id res chain seq x y z
N MET A 1 15.29 14.10 -6.33
CA MET A 1 13.82 14.06 -6.41
C MET A 1 13.40 12.64 -6.14
N ALA A 2 12.80 12.37 -4.98
CA ALA A 2 12.32 11.03 -4.65
C ALA A 2 11.14 10.71 -5.56
N ILE A 3 11.23 9.62 -6.33
CA ILE A 3 10.10 9.10 -7.08
C ILE A 3 9.26 8.38 -6.04
N GLU A 4 8.27 9.08 -5.47
CA GLU A 4 7.56 8.56 -4.30
C GLU A 4 6.55 7.48 -4.69
N ILE A 5 5.87 7.62 -5.83
CA ILE A 5 4.82 6.71 -6.34
C ILE A 5 4.71 6.81 -7.86
N GLU A 6 4.52 5.68 -8.56
CA GLU A 6 4.32 5.65 -10.01
C GLU A 6 3.07 6.45 -10.45
N PRO A 7 3.11 7.26 -11.54
CA PRO A 7 1.98 8.07 -11.98
C PRO A 7 0.69 7.27 -12.26
N ALA A 8 0.82 6.04 -12.76
CA ALA A 8 -0.33 5.17 -12.98
C ALA A 8 -1.02 4.77 -11.67
N LEU A 9 -0.24 4.55 -10.60
CA LEU A 9 -0.76 4.26 -9.27
C LEU A 9 -1.42 5.49 -8.65
N GLN A 10 -0.83 6.69 -8.83
CA GLN A 10 -1.47 7.95 -8.42
C GLN A 10 -2.82 8.15 -9.11
N ALA A 11 -2.89 8.00 -10.43
CA ALA A 11 -4.12 8.17 -11.19
C ALA A 11 -5.24 7.23 -10.70
N ARG A 12 -4.91 5.97 -10.39
CA ARG A 12 -5.87 5.01 -9.82
C ARG A 12 -6.36 5.44 -8.44
N LEU A 13 -5.48 5.92 -7.57
CA LEU A 13 -5.85 6.45 -6.26
C LEU A 13 -6.72 7.71 -6.35
N GLN A 14 -6.45 8.60 -7.30
CA GLN A 14 -7.26 9.80 -7.56
C GLN A 14 -8.69 9.46 -7.97
N GLN A 15 -8.90 8.36 -8.71
CA GLN A 15 -10.25 7.87 -9.04
C GLN A 15 -11.08 7.51 -7.80
N HIS A 16 -10.41 7.21 -6.68
CA HIS A 16 -11.04 6.94 -5.38
C HIS A 16 -11.04 8.16 -4.45
N GLY A 17 -10.68 9.35 -4.95
CA GLY A 17 -10.66 10.60 -4.18
C GLY A 17 -9.42 10.82 -3.32
N ILE A 18 -8.37 10.01 -3.49
CA ILE A 18 -7.11 10.16 -2.76
C ILE A 18 -6.17 11.08 -3.55
N THR A 19 -5.87 12.25 -2.99
CA THR A 19 -5.05 13.29 -3.63
C THR A 19 -3.71 13.54 -2.93
N GLU A 20 -3.52 12.97 -1.75
CA GLU A 20 -2.29 13.09 -0.96
C GLU A 20 -1.49 11.79 -1.09
N PHE A 21 -0.21 11.92 -1.48
CA PHE A 21 0.67 10.80 -1.82
C PHE A 21 1.92 10.72 -0.95
N ASP A 22 2.03 11.58 0.06
CA ASP A 22 3.09 11.45 1.05
C ASP A 22 2.85 10.22 1.93
N GLU A 23 3.95 9.74 2.52
CA GLU A 23 3.95 8.56 3.35
C GLU A 23 2.93 8.64 4.50
N VAL A 24 2.83 9.81 5.15
CA VAL A 24 2.02 9.99 6.35
C VAL A 24 0.54 9.98 6.01
N ALA A 25 0.13 10.73 4.99
CA ALA A 25 -1.26 10.77 4.54
C ALA A 25 -1.73 9.40 4.05
N LEU A 26 -0.89 8.67 3.30
CA LEU A 26 -1.21 7.33 2.84
C LEU A 26 -1.33 6.33 3.98
N ARG A 27 -0.42 6.37 4.96
CA ARG A 27 -0.49 5.52 6.15
C ARG A 27 -1.77 5.78 6.94
N GLN A 28 -2.08 7.05 7.21
CA GLN A 28 -3.29 7.42 7.95
C GLN A 28 -4.55 7.01 7.21
N THR A 29 -4.57 7.17 5.90
CA THR A 29 -5.70 6.75 5.07
C THR A 29 -5.85 5.24 5.09
N LEU A 30 -4.76 4.48 4.93
CA LEU A 30 -4.74 3.03 5.02
C LEU A 30 -5.32 2.54 6.37
N GLU A 31 -4.89 3.16 7.47
CA GLU A 31 -5.34 2.84 8.84
C GLU A 31 -6.84 3.09 9.07
N ARG A 32 -7.52 3.89 8.22
CA ARG A 32 -8.99 4.02 8.26
C ARG A 32 -9.71 2.81 7.68
N TYR A 33 -9.07 2.06 6.78
CA TYR A 33 -9.67 0.91 6.08
C TYR A 33 -9.20 -0.45 6.62
N THR A 34 -8.03 -0.51 7.27
CA THR A 34 -7.52 -1.73 7.92
C THR A 34 -6.98 -1.44 9.30
N THR A 35 -7.36 -2.29 10.26
CA THR A 35 -6.85 -2.25 11.64
C THR A 35 -5.51 -2.95 11.81
N THR A 36 -5.08 -3.77 10.84
CA THR A 36 -3.85 -4.56 10.93
C THR A 36 -3.10 -4.58 9.62
N TYR A 37 -1.83 -4.19 9.67
CA TYR A 37 -0.87 -4.38 8.59
C TYR A 37 0.54 -4.58 9.17
N THR A 38 1.44 -5.14 8.37
CA THR A 38 2.87 -5.22 8.73
C THR A 38 3.69 -4.71 7.56
N LEU A 39 4.44 -3.64 7.78
CA LEU A 39 5.41 -3.14 6.83
C LEU A 39 6.79 -3.68 7.21
N ILE A 40 7.42 -4.39 6.28
CA ILE A 40 8.76 -4.96 6.45
C ILE A 40 9.71 -4.22 5.52
N LYS A 41 10.76 -3.63 6.08
CA LYS A 41 11.94 -3.22 5.31
C LYS A 41 12.84 -4.43 5.10
N LEU A 42 13.08 -4.80 3.85
CA LEU A 42 13.88 -5.96 3.52
C LEU A 42 15.36 -5.66 3.75
N ALA A 43 16.08 -6.67 4.26
CA ALA A 43 17.54 -6.65 4.25
C ALA A 43 18.07 -6.61 2.80
N GLU A 44 19.33 -6.20 2.61
CA GLU A 44 19.88 -5.97 1.27
C GLU A 44 19.83 -7.20 0.35
N TRP A 45 20.16 -8.38 0.87
CA TRP A 45 20.15 -9.60 0.08
C TRP A 45 18.75 -9.99 -0.44
N PRO A 46 17.69 -10.08 0.41
CA PRO A 46 16.35 -10.33 -0.09
C PRO A 46 15.84 -9.20 -0.99
N ALA A 47 16.21 -7.94 -0.71
CA ALA A 47 15.81 -6.83 -1.55
C ALA A 47 16.35 -6.94 -2.98
N ARG A 48 17.63 -7.34 -3.14
CA ARG A 48 18.23 -7.61 -4.45
C ARG A 48 17.59 -8.81 -5.14
N ARG A 49 17.30 -9.87 -4.37
CA ARG A 49 16.69 -11.11 -4.89
C ARG A 49 15.28 -10.88 -5.42
N TRP A 50 14.46 -10.14 -4.70
CA TRP A 50 13.05 -9.91 -5.03
C TRP A 50 12.81 -8.60 -5.78
N LYS A 51 13.84 -7.76 -5.95
CA LYS A 51 13.78 -6.46 -6.62
C LYS A 51 12.78 -5.49 -5.96
N CYS A 52 12.59 -5.61 -4.65
CA CYS A 52 11.78 -4.72 -3.82
C CYS A 52 12.53 -4.36 -2.53
N HIS A 53 12.30 -3.19 -1.95
CA HIS A 53 12.91 -2.77 -0.68
C HIS A 53 11.96 -2.92 0.52
N TYR A 54 10.67 -2.86 0.25
CA TYR A 54 9.62 -2.90 1.25
C TYR A 54 8.57 -3.93 0.87
N ARG A 55 8.01 -4.59 1.89
CA ARG A 55 6.87 -5.47 1.74
C ARG A 55 5.79 -5.07 2.72
N LEU A 56 4.61 -4.77 2.22
CA LEU A 56 3.41 -4.56 3.04
C LEU A 56 2.58 -5.84 3.05
N MET A 57 2.29 -6.35 4.23
CA MET A 57 1.41 -7.49 4.44
C MET A 57 0.10 -7.02 5.05
N MET A 58 -1.02 -7.42 4.46
CA MET A 58 -2.36 -7.10 4.94
C MET A 58 -3.32 -8.24 4.65
N ARG A 59 -4.08 -8.68 5.65
CA ARG A 59 -4.97 -9.85 5.55
C ARG A 59 -4.19 -11.03 4.94
N GLU A 60 -4.61 -11.52 3.78
CA GLU A 60 -4.00 -12.63 3.04
C GLU A 60 -3.12 -12.16 1.87
N SER A 61 -2.91 -10.85 1.73
CA SER A 61 -2.18 -10.23 0.61
C SER A 61 -0.82 -9.66 1.03
N MET A 62 0.11 -9.69 0.08
CA MET A 62 1.44 -9.09 0.22
C MET A 62 1.71 -8.18 -0.98
N TYR A 63 2.24 -6.98 -0.72
CA TYR A 63 2.55 -5.98 -1.74
C TYR A 63 4.03 -5.62 -1.65
N ASP A 64 4.74 -5.84 -2.75
CA ASP A 64 6.16 -5.56 -2.89
C ASP A 64 6.38 -4.17 -3.48
N ALA A 65 7.18 -3.33 -2.80
CA ALA A 65 7.39 -1.93 -3.15
C ALA A 65 8.85 -1.50 -3.05
N GLN A 66 9.20 -0.43 -3.75
CA GLN A 66 10.50 0.24 -3.67
C GLN A 66 10.54 1.31 -2.58
N THR A 67 9.40 1.94 -2.28
CA THR A 67 9.28 2.96 -1.25
C THR A 67 8.18 2.61 -0.25
N VAL A 68 8.19 3.28 0.90
CA VAL A 68 7.14 3.13 1.91
C VAL A 68 5.81 3.69 1.39
N SER A 69 5.83 4.88 0.75
CA SER A 69 4.65 5.48 0.13
C SER A 69 4.02 4.57 -0.91
N GLU A 70 4.82 3.94 -1.77
CA GLU A 70 4.34 3.00 -2.78
C GLU A 70 3.70 1.76 -2.13
N ALA A 71 4.31 1.20 -1.08
CA ALA A 71 3.74 0.10 -0.31
C ALA A 71 2.35 0.46 0.24
N TYR A 72 2.21 1.61 0.90
CA TYR A 72 0.92 2.07 1.42
C TYR A 72 -0.10 2.37 0.32
N ALA A 73 0.32 2.97 -0.78
CA ALA A 73 -0.53 3.24 -1.94
C ALA A 73 -1.09 1.96 -2.57
N MET A 74 -0.26 0.94 -2.77
CA MET A 74 -0.71 -0.35 -3.30
C MET A 74 -1.67 -1.05 -2.35
N GLY A 75 -1.37 -1.03 -1.05
CA GLY A 75 -2.25 -1.59 -0.05
C GLY A 75 -3.61 -0.88 -0.02
N LEU A 76 -3.59 0.45 0.01
CA LEU A 76 -4.81 1.26 0.03
C LEU A 76 -5.66 0.99 -1.20
N LEU A 77 -5.04 0.95 -2.38
CA LEU A 77 -5.75 0.65 -3.61
C LEU A 77 -6.40 -0.74 -3.58
N ALA A 78 -5.72 -1.75 -3.03
CA ALA A 78 -6.30 -3.08 -2.90
C ALA A 78 -7.51 -3.11 -1.96
N LEU A 79 -7.50 -2.34 -0.86
CA LEU A 79 -8.66 -2.20 0.03
C LEU A 79 -9.83 -1.48 -0.65
N LEU A 80 -9.54 -0.49 -1.50
CA LEU A 80 -10.55 0.27 -2.25
C LEU A 80 -11.13 -0.50 -3.44
N GLN A 81 -10.38 -1.46 -4.00
CA GLN A 81 -10.77 -2.29 -5.13
C GLN A 81 -11.36 -3.64 -4.71
N ALA A 82 -11.14 -4.08 -3.47
CA ALA A 82 -11.81 -5.25 -2.95
C ALA A 82 -13.33 -5.03 -3.08
N PRO A 83 -14.09 -5.95 -3.69
CA PRO A 83 -15.53 -5.91 -3.55
C PRO A 83 -15.84 -5.87 -2.06
N VAL A 84 -16.88 -5.14 -1.67
CA VAL A 84 -17.44 -5.22 -0.32
C VAL A 84 -17.94 -6.65 -0.13
N GLU A 85 -17.05 -7.60 0.10
CA GLU A 85 -17.38 -8.91 0.62
C GLU A 85 -17.82 -8.66 2.04
N LYS A 86 -19.14 -8.49 2.11
CA LYS A 86 -20.06 -8.58 3.24
C LYS A 86 -19.35 -8.56 4.58
N GLN A 87 -19.57 -7.46 5.29
CA GLN A 87 -19.56 -7.45 6.74
C GLN A 87 -20.36 -8.66 7.22
N ASP A 88 -19.66 -9.73 7.63
CA ASP A 88 -20.25 -10.82 8.37
C ASP A 88 -20.82 -10.21 9.64
N THR A 89 -22.14 -10.14 9.64
CA THR A 89 -22.96 -9.82 10.79
C THR A 89 -22.92 -11.07 11.64
N HIS A 90 -22.28 -11.01 12.81
CA HIS A 90 -22.43 -12.03 13.83
C HIS A 90 -22.52 -11.39 15.21
#